data_AF-A0A1X1BCY8-F1
#
_entry.id   AF-A0A1X1BCY8-F1
#
_cell.length_a   1.000
_cell.length_b   1.000
_cell.length_c   1.000
_cell.angle_alpha   90.00
_cell.angle_beta   90.00
_cell.angle_gamma   90.00
#
_symmetry.space_group_name_H-M   'P 1'
#
loop_
_entity.id
_entity.type
_entity.pdbx_description
1 polymer ?
#
loop_
_entity_poly.entity_id
_entity_poly.type
_entity_poly.pdbx_seq_one_letter_code
_entity_poly.pdbx_strand_id
1 'polypeptide(L)' 'MGLADDAKNKAEELKGRGKEAAGSATDNKDLKAEGQGDQASANVKQKVTDAADAVKNKTNDVKDKLTGH' A
#
# COMPACT_ATOMS: atom_id res chain seq x y z
N MET A 1 5.44 18.29 1.54
CA MET A 1 4.89 17.17 2.35
C MET A 1 5.06 17.53 3.80
N GLY A 2 3.96 17.73 4.52
CA GLY A 2 3.93 18.33 5.86
C GLY A 2 3.77 17.28 6.95
N LEU A 3 4.17 17.63 8.18
CA LEU A 3 4.09 16.82 9.41
C LEU A 3 2.73 16.11 9.63
N ALA A 4 1.64 16.68 9.09
CA ALA A 4 0.32 16.08 9.13
C ALA A 4 0.22 14.77 8.32
N ASP A 5 0.98 14.66 7.23
CA ASP A 5 1.01 13.48 6.35
C ASP A 5 1.77 12.32 7.03
N ASP A 6 2.94 12.61 7.62
CA ASP A 6 3.71 11.66 8.43
C ASP A 6 2.94 11.18 9.67
N ALA A 7 2.25 12.09 10.36
CA ALA A 7 1.43 11.76 11.53
C ALA A 7 0.24 10.87 11.14
N LYS A 8 -0.41 11.15 10.01
CA LYS A 8 -1.50 10.35 9.48
C LYS A 8 -1.03 8.96 9.09
N ASN A 9 0.11 8.85 8.40
CA ASN A 9 0.67 7.57 8.02
C ASN A 9 1.05 6.70 9.24
N LYS A 10 1.68 7.30 10.26
CA LYS A 10 1.94 6.62 11.54
C LYS A 10 0.68 6.23 12.29
N ALA A 11 -0.36 7.07 12.25
CA ALA A 11 -1.65 6.77 12.89
C ALA A 11 -2.35 5.59 12.21
N GLU A 12 -2.32 5.49 10.88
CA GLU A 12 -2.87 4.36 10.15
C GLU A 12 -2.09 3.06 10.43
N GLU A 13 -0.76 3.11 10.50
CA GLU A 13 0.06 1.97 10.92
C GLU A 13 -0.26 1.51 12.35
N LEU A 14 -0.35 2.45 13.30
CA LEU A 14 -0.70 2.18 14.69
C LEU A 14 -2.11 1.61 14.82
N LYS A 15 -3.06 2.12 14.02
CA LYS A 15 -4.44 1.63 13.99
C LYS A 15 -4.51 0.21 13.46
N GLY A 16 -3.76 -0.12 12.40
CA GLY A 16 -3.66 -1.47 11.86
C GLY A 16 -3.12 -2.47 12.88
N ARG A 17 -1.95 -2.16 13.46
CA ARG A 17 -1.34 -3.00 14.52
C ARG A 17 -2.22 -3.10 15.77
N GLY A 18 -2.91 -2.01 16.12
CA GLY A 18 -3.86 -1.97 17.22
C GLY A 18 -5.06 -2.90 17.00
N LYS A 19 -5.61 -2.94 15.79
CA LYS A 19 -6.68 -3.87 15.41
C LYS A 19 -6.22 -5.33 15.44
N GLU A 20 -5.00 -5.61 14.96
CA GLU A 20 -4.43 -6.96 15.02
C GLU A 20 -4.20 -7.43 16.48
N ALA A 21 -3.66 -6.56 17.33
CA ALA A 21 -3.42 -6.86 18.73
C ALA A 21 -4.73 -7.03 19.52
N ALA A 22 -5.69 -6.12 19.32
CA ALA A 22 -7.01 -6.20 19.96
C ALA A 22 -7.81 -7.43 19.47
N GLY A 23 -7.77 -7.72 18.17
CA GLY A 23 -8.38 -8.92 17.60
C GLY A 23 -7.77 -10.21 18.13
N SER A 24 -6.44 -10.23 18.34
CA SER A 24 -5.75 -11.38 18.94
C SER A 24 -6.05 -11.53 20.44
N ALA A 25 -6.23 -10.42 21.17
CA ALA A 25 -6.50 -10.43 22.60
C ALA A 25 -7.97 -10.76 22.94
N THR A 26 -8.93 -10.38 22.09
CA THR A 26 -10.36 -10.65 22.25
C THR A 26 -10.83 -11.91 21.51
N ASP A 27 -9.93 -12.63 20.81
CA ASP A 27 -10.28 -13.75 19.91
C ASP A 27 -11.28 -13.32 18.81
N ASN A 28 -11.26 -12.04 18.45
CA ASN A 28 -12.17 -11.45 17.47
C ASN A 28 -11.56 -11.55 16.07
N LYS A 29 -11.99 -12.58 15.34
CA LYS A 29 -11.51 -12.91 14.00
C LYS A 29 -11.74 -11.78 13.01
N ASP A 30 -12.81 -10.99 13.17
CA ASP A 30 -13.13 -9.86 12.30
C ASP A 30 -12.09 -8.74 12.44
N LEU A 31 -11.72 -8.34 13.66
CA LEU A 31 -10.70 -7.30 13.89
C LEU A 31 -9.32 -7.69 13.36
N LYS A 32 -8.95 -8.98 13.50
CA LYS A 32 -7.70 -9.53 12.96
C LYS A 32 -7.72 -9.57 11.43
N ALA A 33 -8.83 -10.00 10.83
CA ALA A 33 -9.00 -10.05 9.39
C ALA A 33 -9.00 -8.64 8.76
N GLU A 34 -9.59 -7.65 9.43
CA GLU A 34 -9.62 -6.27 8.95
C GLU A 34 -8.21 -5.65 8.92
N GLY A 35 -7.41 -5.86 9.98
CA GLY A 35 -6.01 -5.41 10.02
C GLY A 35 -5.12 -6.07 8.96
N GLN A 36 -5.26 -7.40 8.78
CA GLN A 36 -4.51 -8.13 7.75
C GLN A 36 -4.97 -7.81 6.34
N GLY A 37 -6.26 -7.58 6.13
CA GLY A 37 -6.85 -7.20 4.84
C GLY A 37 -6.38 -5.81 4.38
N ASP A 38 -6.26 -4.86 5.31
CA ASP A 38 -5.74 -3.52 5.03
C ASP A 38 -4.26 -3.58 4.62
N GLN A 39 -3.43 -4.33 5.36
CA GLN A 39 -2.03 -4.55 5.01
C GLN A 39 -1.84 -5.28 3.67
N ALA A 40 -2.64 -6.32 3.42
CA ALA A 40 -2.58 -7.07 2.16
C ALA A 40 -2.97 -6.18 0.97
N SER A 41 -4.04 -5.38 1.13
CA SER A 41 -4.50 -4.45 0.10
C SER A 41 -3.47 -3.36 -0.18
N ALA A 42 -2.84 -2.82 0.86
CA ALA A 42 -1.76 -1.85 0.71
C ALA A 42 -0.57 -2.45 -0.05
N ASN A 43 -0.10 -3.63 0.34
CA ASN A 43 0.99 -4.33 -0.33
C ASN A 43 0.68 -4.65 -1.79
N VAL A 44 -0.55 -5.09 -2.08
CA VAL A 44 -1.00 -5.36 -3.46
C VAL A 44 -1.04 -4.08 -4.27
N LYS A 45 -1.63 -3.00 -3.76
CA LYS A 45 -1.66 -1.70 -4.45
C LYS A 45 -0.26 -1.19 -4.73
N GLN A 46 0.66 -1.31 -3.78
CA GLN A 46 2.04 -0.86 -3.95
C GLN A 46 2.74 -1.65 -5.06
N LYS A 47 2.66 -2.99 -5.03
CA LYS A 47 3.25 -3.85 -6.06
C LYS A 47 2.64 -3.65 -7.44
N VAL A 48 1.32 -3.45 -7.53
CA VAL A 48 0.63 -3.17 -8.79
C VAL A 48 1.05 -1.81 -9.34
N THR A 49 1.16 -0.80 -8.46
CA THR A 49 1.61 0.54 -8.85
C THR A 49 3.06 0.51 -9.34
N ASP A 50 3.98 -0.12 -8.61
CA ASP A 50 5.38 -0.29 -9.01
C ASP A 50 5.51 -1.01 -10.36
N ALA A 51 4.78 -2.12 -10.54
CA ALA A 51 4.79 -2.86 -11.80
C ALA A 51 4.22 -2.05 -12.96
N ALA A 52 3.12 -1.33 -12.74
CA ALA A 52 2.53 -0.44 -13.73
C ALA A 52 3.48 0.70 -14.10
N ASP A 53 4.19 1.29 -13.12
CA ASP A 53 5.14 2.37 -13.36
C ASP A 53 6.36 1.88 -14.14
N ALA A 54 6.92 0.72 -13.77
CA ALA A 54 8.03 0.10 -14.50
C ALA A 54 7.65 -0.28 -15.94
N VAL A 55 6.43 -0.77 -16.15
CA VAL A 55 5.89 -1.05 -17.49
C VAL A 55 5.69 0.24 -18.26
N LYS A 56 5.08 1.27 -17.65
CA LYS A 56 4.82 2.55 -18.31
C LYS A 56 6.11 3.25 -18.71
N ASN A 57 7.15 3.18 -17.87
CA ASN A 57 8.46 3.75 -18.14
C ASN A 57 9.14 3.02 -19.31
N LYS A 58 9.19 1.68 -19.28
CA LYS A 58 9.68 0.86 -20.41
C LYS A 58 8.88 1.08 -21.69
N THR A 59 7.55 1.18 -21.58
CA THR A 59 6.69 1.46 -22.73
C THR A 59 6.95 2.85 -23.28
N ASN A 60 7.20 3.87 -22.45
CA ASN A 60 7.59 5.20 -22.92
C ASN A 60 8.98 5.18 -23.57
N ASP A 61 9.99 4.52 -22.98
CA ASP A 61 11.32 4.35 -23.59
C ASP A 61 11.26 3.67 -24.96
N VAL A 62 10.45 2.62 -25.07
CA VAL A 62 10.26 1.90 -26.33
C VAL A 62 9.46 2.73 -27.31
N LYS A 63 8.40 3.40 -26.85
CA LYS A 63 7.58 4.25 -27.71
C LYS A 63 8.37 5.44 -28.22
N ASP A 64 9.16 6.11 -27.40
CA ASP A 64 10.02 7.23 -27.74
C ASP A 64 11.06 6.84 -28.81
N LYS A 65 11.75 5.71 -28.61
CA LYS A 65 12.68 5.13 -29.60
C LYS A 65 12.02 4.74 -30.92
N LEU A 66 10.73 4.42 -30.91
CA LEU A 66 10.01 3.89 -32.08
C LEU A 66 9.19 4.98 -32.79
N THR A 67 8.76 6.02 -32.07
CA THR A 67 8.04 7.18 -32.63
C THR A 67 8.97 8.31 -33.07
N GLY A 68 10.25 8.26 -32.71
CA GLY A 68 11.31 9.06 -33.34
C GLY A 68 11.18 10.56 -33.11
N HIS A 69 11.85 11.04 -32.07
CA HIS A 69 12.49 12.35 -32.06
C HIS A 69 13.98 12.20 -31.75
#